data_AF-X0TXT2-F1
#
_entry.id   AF-X0TXT2-F1
#
_cell.length_a   1.000
_cell.length_b   1.000
_cell.length_c   1.000
_cell.angle_alpha   90.00
_cell.angle_beta   90.00
_cell.angle_gamma   90.00
#
_symmetry.space_group_name_H-M   'P 1'
#
loop_
_entity.id
_entity.type
_entity.pdbx_description
1 polymer ?
#
loop_
_entity_poly.entity_id
_entity_poly.type
_entity_poly.pdbx_seq_one_letter_code
_entity_poly.pdbx_strand_id
1 'polypeptide(L)'
;MYFEGKFKEYLDDLAAKKPAPGGGSAAAAVGAIGVGLLSMVANFTIGKDKYKDVEPEIQELLTCAEDLRCDLQKLIDEDITAYQKVSAAYKMPRENQQ
;
A
#
# COMPACT_ATOMS: atom_id res chain seq x y z
N MET A 1 -4.16 -11.69 4.78
CA MET A 1 -4.27 -10.32 4.27
C MET A 1 -3.86 -9.40 5.39
N TYR A 2 -2.82 -8.61 5.19
CA TYR A 2 -2.33 -7.65 6.19
C TYR A 2 -3.04 -6.31 6.11
N PHE A 3 -3.67 -5.97 4.97
CA PHE A 3 -4.47 -4.76 4.87
C PHE A 3 -5.61 -4.72 5.92
N GLU A 4 -6.30 -5.85 6.11
CA GLU A 4 -7.35 -6.00 7.13
C GLU A 4 -6.82 -6.56 8.47
N GLY A 5 -5.51 -6.81 8.57
CA GLY A 5 -4.86 -7.40 9.73
C GLY A 5 -4.43 -6.37 10.78
N LYS A 6 -3.90 -6.85 11.92
CA LYS A 6 -3.31 -5.96 12.93
C LYS A 6 -1.95 -5.46 12.43
N PHE A 7 -1.74 -4.15 12.42
CA PHE A 7 -0.44 -3.55 12.03
C PHE A 7 0.76 -4.14 12.77
N LYS A 8 0.60 -4.51 14.06
CA LYS A 8 1.63 -5.21 14.84
C LYS A 8 2.04 -6.53 14.21
N GLU A 9 1.08 -7.34 13.76
CA GLU A 9 1.34 -8.65 13.15
C GLU A 9 2.11 -8.51 11.84
N TYR A 10 1.75 -7.52 11.02
CA TYR A 10 2.50 -7.18 9.82
C TYR A 10 3.97 -6.86 10.13
N LEU A 11 4.24 -6.03 11.14
CA LEU A 11 5.60 -5.68 11.53
C LEU A 11 6.38 -6.86 12.11
N ASP A 12 5.74 -7.67 12.96
CA ASP A 12 6.35 -8.87 13.53
C ASP A 12 6.75 -9.85 12.40
N ASP A 13 5.90 -10.00 11.38
CA ASP A 13 6.15 -10.89 10.25
C ASP A 13 7.17 -10.35 9.25
N LEU A 14 7.18 -9.04 9.00
CA LEU A 14 8.20 -8.37 8.19
C LEU A 14 9.60 -8.51 8.79
N ALA A 15 9.71 -8.51 10.12
CA ALA A 15 10.98 -8.68 10.84
C ALA A 15 11.39 -10.16 11.01
N ALA A 16 10.46 -11.10 10.82
CA ALA A 16 10.72 -12.52 11.01
C ALA A 16 11.55 -13.12 9.87
N LYS A 17 12.10 -14.33 10.11
CA LYS A 17 12.71 -15.17 9.06
C LYS A 17 11.62 -15.82 8.19
N LYS A 18 10.76 -15.00 7.60
CA LYS A 18 9.68 -15.37 6.69
C LYS A 18 9.98 -14.81 5.30
N PRO A 19 9.54 -15.48 4.22
CA PRO A 19 9.81 -15.02 2.85
C PRO A 19 8.90 -13.86 2.41
N ALA A 20 7.80 -13.61 3.13
CA ALA A 20 6.88 -12.48 2.94
C ALA A 20 6.19 -12.17 4.28
N PRO A 21 5.75 -10.91 4.54
CA PRO A 21 5.87 -9.73 3.69
C PRO A 21 7.31 -9.26 3.50
N GLY A 22 7.59 -8.60 2.37
CA GLY A 22 8.92 -8.17 1.97
C GLY A 22 9.03 -6.67 1.69
N GLY A 23 10.12 -6.26 1.03
CA GLY A 23 10.41 -4.85 0.76
C GLY A 23 9.37 -4.15 -0.14
N GLY A 24 8.77 -4.85 -1.11
CA GLY A 24 7.71 -4.31 -1.95
C GLY A 24 6.46 -3.96 -1.15
N SER A 25 5.99 -4.93 -0.36
CA SER A 25 4.90 -4.73 0.61
C SER A 25 5.19 -3.57 1.58
N ALA A 26 6.42 -3.47 2.10
CA ALA A 26 6.82 -2.38 3.00
C ALA A 26 6.83 -1.01 2.33
N ALA A 27 7.30 -0.93 1.08
CA ALA A 27 7.27 0.31 0.30
C ALA A 27 5.83 0.77 0.05
N ALA A 28 4.92 -0.16 -0.27
CA ALA A 28 3.50 0.13 -0.41
C ALA A 28 2.88 0.65 0.90
N ALA A 29 3.21 0.03 2.03
CA ALA A 29 2.73 0.47 3.35
C ALA A 29 3.22 1.88 3.71
N VAL A 30 4.51 2.18 3.52
CA VAL A 30 5.07 3.52 3.77
C VAL A 30 4.43 4.55 2.84
N GLY A 31 4.21 4.21 1.57
CA GLY A 31 3.48 5.05 0.62
C GLY A 31 2.07 5.37 1.10
N ALA A 32 1.31 4.35 1.52
CA ALA A 32 -0.05 4.52 2.01
C ALA A 32 -0.13 5.44 3.24
N ILE A 33 0.85 5.35 4.14
CA ILE A 33 0.99 6.25 5.30
C ILE A 33 1.24 7.69 4.82
N GLY A 34 2.20 7.89 3.91
CA GLY A 34 2.55 9.20 3.36
C GLY A 34 1.36 9.87 2.68
N VAL A 35 0.63 9.13 1.84
CA VAL A 35 -0.56 9.64 1.16
C VAL A 35 -1.70 9.90 2.15
N GLY A 36 -1.86 9.08 3.19
CA GLY A 36 -2.82 9.34 4.27
C GLY A 36 -2.56 10.68 4.98
N LEU A 37 -1.31 11.10 5.12
CA LEU A 37 -0.96 12.43 5.66
C LEU A 37 -1.35 13.55 4.69
N LEU A 38 -1.21 13.35 3.38
CA LEU A 38 -1.69 14.32 2.38
C LEU A 38 -3.21 14.49 2.48
N SER A 39 -3.96 13.39 2.53
CA SER A 39 -5.41 13.41 2.74
C SER A 39 -5.79 14.15 4.02
N MET A 40 -5.08 13.93 5.13
CA MET A 40 -5.31 14.62 6.39
C MET A 40 -5.17 16.14 6.23
N VAL A 41 -4.08 16.61 5.62
CA VAL A 41 -3.85 18.04 5.40
C VAL A 41 -4.88 18.65 4.46
N ALA A 42 -5.26 17.95 3.39
CA ALA A 42 -6.33 18.38 2.49
C ALA A 42 -7.66 18.56 3.24
N ASN A 43 -8.04 17.60 4.10
CA ASN A 43 -9.23 17.69 4.93
C ASN A 43 -9.19 18.84 5.96
N PHE A 44 -8.02 19.22 6.46
CA PHE A 44 -7.88 20.41 7.32
C PHE A 44 -8.00 21.74 6.55
N THR A 45 -7.87 21.70 5.23
CA THR A 45 -7.86 22.87 4.35
C THR A 45 -9.24 23.15 3.77
N ILE A 46 -9.96 22.11 3.32
CA ILE A 46 -11.31 22.20 2.76
C ILE A 46 -12.30 22.79 3.78
N GLY A 47 -13.22 23.63 3.32
CA GLY A 47 -14.23 24.28 4.16
C GLY A 47 -13.72 25.41 5.07
N LYS A 48 -12.45 25.82 4.94
CA LYS A 48 -11.92 26.99 5.66
C LYS A 48 -12.00 28.24 4.78
N ASP A 49 -12.61 29.31 5.30
CA ASP A 49 -12.72 30.59 4.58
C ASP A 49 -11.38 31.13 4.06
N LYS A 50 -10.29 30.92 4.82
CA LYS A 50 -8.93 31.33 4.44
C LYS A 50 -8.42 30.64 3.17
N TYR A 51 -8.94 29.48 2.80
CA TYR A 51 -8.44 28.65 1.71
C TYR A 51 -9.45 28.47 0.56
N LYS A 52 -10.53 29.26 0.53
CA LYS A 52 -11.58 29.18 -0.50
C LYS A 52 -11.04 29.27 -1.93
N ASP A 53 -10.03 30.10 -2.16
CA ASP A 53 -9.46 30.31 -3.49
C ASP A 53 -8.74 29.06 -4.05
N VAL A 54 -8.25 28.18 -3.16
CA VAL A 54 -7.54 26.94 -3.54
C VAL A 54 -8.38 25.68 -3.29
N GLU A 55 -9.57 25.83 -2.71
CA GLU A 55 -10.41 24.69 -2.31
C GLU A 55 -10.73 23.71 -3.46
N PRO A 56 -11.03 24.15 -4.70
CA PRO A 56 -11.23 23.23 -5.82
C PRO A 56 -10.00 22.36 -6.10
N GLU A 57 -8.80 22.95 -6.11
CA GLU A 57 -7.55 22.22 -6.36
C GLU A 57 -7.26 21.21 -5.24
N ILE A 58 -7.53 21.60 -3.98
CA ILE A 58 -7.34 20.71 -2.82
C ILE A 58 -8.34 19.55 -2.85
N GLN A 59 -9.57 19.75 -3.33
CA GLN A 59 -10.54 18.67 -3.52
C GLN A 59 -10.07 17.66 -4.56
N GLU A 60 -9.53 18.11 -5.69
CA GLU A 60 -8.94 17.23 -6.70
C GLU A 60 -7.76 16.43 -6.14
N LEU A 61 -6.86 17.09 -5.40
CA LEU A 61 -5.73 16.43 -4.74
C LEU A 61 -6.19 15.39 -3.70
N LEU A 62 -7.25 15.68 -2.95
CA LEU A 62 -7.81 14.73 -1.99
C LEU A 62 -8.35 13.49 -2.72
N THR A 63 -9.06 13.65 -3.84
CA THR A 63 -9.52 12.50 -4.65
C THR A 63 -8.35 11.65 -5.12
N CYS A 64 -7.32 12.27 -5.72
CA CYS A 64 -6.13 11.54 -6.16
C CYS A 64 -5.39 10.85 -5.00
N ALA A 65 -5.31 11.50 -3.84
CA ALA A 65 -4.69 10.92 -2.65
C ALA A 65 -5.48 9.70 -2.16
N GLU A 66 -6.80 9.77 -2.11
CA GLU A 66 -7.61 8.61 -1.68
C GLU A 66 -7.50 7.43 -2.64
N ASP A 67 -7.48 7.68 -3.96
CA ASP A 67 -7.28 6.63 -4.97
C ASP A 67 -5.91 5.96 -4.80
N LEU A 68 -4.84 6.76 -4.70
CA LEU A 68 -3.48 6.27 -4.46
C LEU A 68 -3.37 5.50 -3.14
N ARG A 69 -4.01 5.98 -2.08
CA ARG A 69 -4.02 5.32 -0.76
C ARG A 69 -4.68 3.94 -0.86
N CYS A 70 -5.81 3.84 -1.56
CA CYS A 70 -6.50 2.57 -1.78
C CYS A 70 -5.66 1.60 -2.60
N ASP A 71 -4.98 2.07 -3.64
CA ASP A 71 -4.14 1.22 -4.48
C ASP A 71 -2.87 0.75 -3.74
N LEU A 72 -2.21 1.64 -2.99
CA LEU A 72 -1.06 1.28 -2.15
C LEU A 72 -1.45 0.26 -1.07
N GLN A 73 -2.64 0.37 -0.50
CA GLN A 73 -3.17 -0.61 0.45
C GLN A 73 -3.34 -1.99 -0.18
N LYS A 74 -3.86 -2.08 -1.41
CA LYS A 74 -3.97 -3.35 -2.15
C LYS A 74 -2.59 -3.92 -2.46
N LEU A 75 -1.64 -3.07 -2.85
CA LEU A 75 -0.27 -3.48 -3.21
C LEU A 75 0.48 -4.16 -2.05
N ILE A 76 0.13 -3.87 -0.79
CA ILE A 76 0.67 -4.57 0.39
C ILE A 76 0.45 -6.08 0.30
N ASP A 77 -0.75 -6.52 -0.08
CA ASP A 77 -1.14 -7.92 -0.20
C ASP A 77 -0.82 -8.51 -1.60
N GLU A 78 -0.85 -7.68 -2.65
CA GLU A 78 -0.49 -8.11 -4.01
C GLU A 78 0.98 -8.49 -4.14
N ASP A 79 1.91 -7.78 -3.48
CA ASP A 79 3.34 -8.13 -3.45
C ASP A 79 3.55 -9.55 -2.90
N ILE A 80 2.85 -9.87 -1.82
CA ILE A 80 2.90 -11.18 -1.16
C ILE A 80 2.34 -12.26 -2.11
N THR A 81 1.21 -11.97 -2.75
CA THR A 81 0.56 -12.89 -3.68
C THR A 81 1.44 -13.14 -4.91
N ALA A 82 2.08 -12.11 -5.45
CA ALA A 82 3.01 -12.22 -6.57
C ALA A 82 4.24 -13.06 -6.19
N TYR A 83 4.83 -12.79 -5.02
CA TYR A 83 5.96 -13.57 -4.52
C TYR A 83 5.61 -15.06 -4.35
N GLN A 84 4.44 -15.37 -3.78
CA GLN A 84 3.98 -16.75 -3.60
C GLN A 84 3.84 -17.50 -4.93
N LYS A 85 3.30 -16.87 -5.97
CA LYS A 85 3.18 -17.46 -7.32
C LYS A 85 4.55 -17.81 -7.89
N VAL A 86 5.51 -16.89 -7.80
CA VAL A 86 6.88 -17.11 -8.28
C VAL A 86 7.58 -18.21 -7.47
N SER A 87 7.44 -18.18 -6.14
CA SER A 87 7.98 -19.21 -5.25
C SER A 87 7.42 -20.60 -5.54
N ALA A 88 6.13 -20.70 -5.87
CA ALA A 88 5.50 -21.95 -6.28
C ALA A 88 6.06 -22.46 -7.62
N ALA A 89 6.22 -21.58 -8.61
CA ALA A 89 6.80 -21.94 -9.91
C ALA A 89 8.23 -22.49 -9.77
N TYR A 90 9.07 -21.90 -8.92
CA TYR A 90 10.42 -22.39 -8.66
C TYR A 90 10.47 -23.79 -8.00
N LYS A 91 9.39 -24.22 -7.33
CA LYS A 91 9.30 -25.55 -6.69
C LYS A 91 8.79 -26.63 -7.64
N MET A 92 8.28 -26.25 -8.81
CA MET A 92 7.83 -27.23 -9.79
C MET A 92 9.03 -28.03 -10.32
N PRO A 93 8.90 -29.34 -10.52
CA PRO A 93 9.90 -30.12 -11.23
C PRO A 93 10.17 -29.47 -12.57
N ARG A 94 11.44 -29.36 -12.97
CA ARG A 94 11.76 -29.02 -14.36
C ARG A 94 11.24 -30.17 -15.21
N GLU A 95 10.09 -30.00 -15.86
CA GLU A 95 9.75 -30.84 -16.99
C GLU A 95 10.85 -30.62 -18.02
N ASN A 96 11.70 -31.63 -18.19
CA ASN A 96 12.56 -31.73 -19.34
C ASN A 96 11.63 -31.75 -20.54
N GLN A 97 11.62 -30.67 -21.32
CA GLN A 97 11.16 -30.71 -22.70
C GLN A 97 12.03 -31.76 -23.39
N GLN A 98 11.48 -32.95 -23.60
CA GLN A 98 12.00 -33.91 -24.57
C GLN A 98 11.68 -33.42 -25.97
#